data_AF-E7RCT4-F1
#
_entry.id   AF-E7RCT4-F1
#
_cell.length_a   1.000
_cell.length_b   1.000
_cell.length_c   1.000
_cell.angle_alpha   90.00
_cell.angle_beta   90.00
_cell.angle_gamma   90.00
#
_symmetry.space_group_name_H-M   'P 1'
#
loop_
_entity.id
_entity.type
_entity.pdbx_description
1 polymer ?
#
loop_
_entity_poly.entity_id
_entity_poly.type
_entity_poly.pdbx_seq_one_letter_code
_entity_poly.pdbx_strand_id
1 'polypeptide(L)' 'MITEEELAIFEYELTKLMEEYRKCVDQSLKKKIQEDMAWLKTVIFTTGSYERTIEN' A
#
# COMPACT_ATOMS: atom_id res chain seq x y z
N MET A 1 0.23 -15.23 -1.34
CA MET A 1 0.78 -14.76 -2.63
C MET A 1 -0.30 -13.90 -3.24
N ILE A 2 0.06 -12.67 -3.63
CA ILE A 2 -0.87 -11.75 -4.29
C ILE A 2 -0.63 -11.87 -5.79
N THR A 3 -1.69 -11.89 -6.57
CA THR A 3 -1.62 -11.89 -8.03
C THR A 3 -1.15 -10.53 -8.57
N GLU A 4 -0.73 -10.47 -9.83
CA GLU A 4 -0.39 -9.20 -10.49
C GLU A 4 -1.58 -8.23 -10.55
N GLU A 5 -2.80 -8.75 -10.71
CA GLU A 5 -4.04 -7.95 -10.70
C GLU A 5 -4.29 -7.34 -9.31
N GLU A 6 -4.14 -8.14 -8.25
CA GLU A 6 -4.24 -7.65 -6.87
C GLU A 6 -3.14 -6.65 -6.54
N LEU A 7 -1.91 -6.87 -7.03
CA LEU A 7 -0.80 -5.94 -6.86
C LEU A 7 -1.11 -4.58 -7.52
N ALA A 8 -1.62 -4.57 -8.75
CA ALA A 8 -2.00 -3.35 -9.45
C ALA A 8 -3.12 -2.59 -8.70
N ILE A 9 -4.10 -3.32 -8.15
CA ILE A 9 -5.15 -2.73 -7.31
C ILE A 9 -4.55 -2.10 -6.04
N PHE A 10 -3.63 -2.79 -5.37
CA PHE A 10 -3.00 -2.26 -4.15
C PHE A 10 -2.11 -1.05 -4.42
N GLU A 11 -1.37 -1.02 -5.52
CA GLU A 11 -0.58 0.16 -5.92
C GLU A 11 -1.47 1.37 -6.25
N TYR A 12 -2.62 1.12 -6.90
CA TYR A 12 -3.62 2.14 -7.19
C TYR A 12 -4.24 2.72 -5.91
N GLU A 13 -4.68 1.86 -4.98
CA GLU A 13 -5.25 2.32 -3.71
C GLU A 13 -4.21 3.03 -2.84
N LEU A 14 -2.94 2.59 -2.86
CA LEU A 14 -1.85 3.30 -2.17
C LEU A 14 -1.68 4.73 -2.70
N THR A 15 -1.77 4.90 -4.02
CA THR A 15 -1.68 6.22 -4.67
C THR A 15 -2.83 7.13 -4.22
N LYS A 16 -4.06 6.60 -4.15
CA LYS A 16 -5.23 7.35 -3.66
C LYS A 16 -5.07 7.78 -2.20
N LEU A 17 -4.64 6.87 -1.32
CA LEU A 17 -4.35 7.19 0.08
C LEU A 17 -3.27 8.27 0.22
N MET A 18 -2.23 8.23 -0.62
CA MET A 18 -1.19 9.28 -0.64
C MET A 18 -1.75 10.65 -1.03
N GLU A 19 -2.68 10.71 -1.98
CA GLU A 19 -3.37 11.95 -2.34
C GLU A 19 -4.28 12.45 -1.22
N GLU A 20 -5.06 11.57 -0.61
CA GLU A 20 -5.94 11.89 0.50
C GLU A 20 -5.13 12.40 1.70
N TYR A 21 -4.02 11.75 2.04
CA TYR A 21 -3.10 12.19 3.09
C TYR A 21 -2.57 13.61 2.87
N ARG A 22 -2.23 13.94 1.61
CA ARG A 22 -1.72 15.28 1.24
C ARG A 22 -2.80 16.35 1.40
N LYS A 23 -4.05 16.03 1.06
CA LYS A 23 -5.20 16.95 1.12
C LYS A 23 -5.84 17.01 2.52
N CYS A 24 -5.58 16.03 3.38
CA CYS A 24 -6.18 15.91 4.71
C CYS A 24 -5.62 16.95 5.70
N VAL A 25 -6.52 17.77 6.24
CA VAL A 25 -6.23 18.76 7.29
C VAL A 25 -6.52 18.24 8.70
N ASP A 26 -7.42 17.25 8.82
CA ASP A 26 -7.75 16.61 10.09
C ASP A 26 -6.62 15.68 10.54
N GLN A 27 -6.02 15.96 11.69
CA GLN A 27 -4.85 15.22 12.16
C GLN A 27 -5.17 13.78 12.59
N SER A 28 -6.37 13.52 13.12
CA SER A 28 -6.79 12.18 13.51
C SER A 28 -6.98 11.29 12.29
N LEU A 29 -7.68 11.81 11.27
CA LEU A 29 -7.87 11.12 10.01
C LEU A 29 -6.55 10.94 9.27
N LYS A 30 -5.69 11.97 9.25
CA LYS A 30 -4.36 11.89 8.63
C LYS A 30 -3.49 10.78 9.23
N LYS A 31 -3.56 10.59 10.55
CA LYS A 31 -2.87 9.49 11.23
C LYS A 31 -3.40 8.12 10.78
N LYS A 32 -4.73 7.96 10.66
CA LYS A 32 -5.34 6.72 10.16
C LYS A 32 -4.90 6.41 8.72
N ILE A 33 -4.97 7.41 7.84
CA ILE A 33 -4.50 7.25 6.44
C ILE A 33 -3.03 6.82 6.40
N GLN A 34 -2.18 7.36 7.28
CA GLN A 34 -0.77 6.96 7.37
C GLN A 34 -0.60 5.50 7.84
N GLU A 35 -1.39 5.06 8.81
CA GLU A 35 -1.42 3.68 9.29
C GLU A 35 -1.86 2.71 8.18
N ASP A 36 -2.93 3.06 7.46
CA ASP A 36 -3.44 2.28 6.31
C ASP A 36 -2.40 2.19 5.18
N MET A 37 -1.73 3.29 4.85
CA MET A 37 -0.63 3.29 3.87
C MET A 37 0.53 2.38 4.31
N ALA A 38 0.89 2.38 5.59
CA ALA A 38 1.98 1.53 6.10
C ALA A 38 1.61 0.05 6.02
N TRP A 39 0.36 -0.28 6.37
CA TRP A 39 -0.17 -1.64 6.23
C TRP A 39 -0.17 -2.08 4.76
N LEU A 40 -0.68 -1.25 3.85
CA LEU A 40 -0.77 -1.58 2.42
C LEU A 40 0.62 -1.76 1.78
N LYS A 41 1.58 -0.89 2.13
CA LYS A 41 2.99 -1.08 1.74
C LYS A 41 3.52 -2.41 2.25
N THR A 42 3.23 -2.77 3.50
CA THR A 42 3.65 -4.06 4.05
C THR A 42 3.08 -5.22 3.24
N VAL A 43 1.78 -5.20 2.91
CA VAL A 43 1.16 -6.24 2.07
C VAL A 43 1.87 -6.36 0.71
N ILE A 44 2.07 -5.23 0.02
CA ILE A 44 2.75 -5.17 -1.28
C ILE A 44 4.18 -5.73 -1.19
N PHE A 45 4.99 -5.27 -0.23
CA PHE A 45 6.39 -5.65 -0.13
C PHE A 45 6.59 -7.06 0.41
N THR A 46 5.85 -7.47 1.45
CA THR A 46 6.06 -8.77 2.09
C THR A 46 5.45 -9.90 1.29
N THR A 47 4.33 -9.65 0.61
CA THR A 47 3.64 -10.68 -0.17
C THR A 47 4.07 -10.70 -1.63
N GLY A 48 4.54 -9.56 -2.18
CA GLY A 48 5.09 -9.46 -3.53
C GLY A 48 6.60 -9.75 -3.65
N SER A 49 7.40 -9.64 -2.57
CA SER A 49 8.84 -9.96 -2.63
C SER A 49 9.17 -11.44 -2.43
N TYR A 50 8.20 -12.27 -2.01
CA TYR A 50 8.43 -13.70 -1.79
C TYR A 50 8.69 -14.47 -3.10
N GLU A 51 8.31 -13.93 -4.27
CA GLU A 51 8.56 -14.58 -5.57
C GLU A 51 9.81 -14.07 -6.28
N ARG A 52 10.17 -12.79 -6.17
CA ARG A 52 11.39 -12.27 -6.82
C ARG A 52 12.70 -12.87 -6.30
N THR A 53 12.65 -13.59 -5.17
CA THR A 53 13.82 -14.26 -4.58
C THR A 53 13.84 -15.77 -4.87
N ILE A 54 12.76 -16.36 -5.37
CA ILE A 54 12.67 -17.80 -5.67
C ILE A 54 12.99 -18.10 -7.15
N GLU A 55 13.05 -17.08 -8.01
CA GLU A 55 13.54 -17.19 -9.40
C GLU A 55 15.03 -16.82 -9.54
N ASN A 56 15.93 -17.50 -8.83
CA ASN A 56 17.37 -17.53 -9.15
C ASN A 56 17.97 -18.91 -8.90
#